data_AF-A0A813HNQ9-F1
#
_entry.id   AF-A0A813HNQ9-F1
#
_cell.length_a   1.000
_cell.length_b   1.000
_cell.length_c   1.000
_cell.angle_alpha   90.00
_cell.angle_beta   90.00
_cell.angle_gamma   90.00
#
_symmetry.space_group_name_H-M   'P 1'
#
loop_
_entity.id
_entity.type
_entity.pdbx_description
1 polymer ?
#
loop_
_entity_poly.entity_id
_entity_poly.type
_entity_poly.pdbx_seq_one_letter_code
_entity_poly.pdbx_strand_id
1 'polypeptide(L)'
;MEFPSKCWYYSGEDFEFSALPGLTEEVGEHIASLGLVGAVTGNPSATIEPSAYEGAENEAPVAFQGPKLTELERLALLVQEIDFDTAVVPKGAFALNEAQAVVPSSAFQGLESSKATHLESYVHFRPPASVASLKAYAQSDAHFYANFLDSLGGDLPKGCWAIRQDPSGAGPVSLRSLSWPGYVAFHVPGTSKFGGLYCGHALKNNDLPFII
;
A
#
# COMPACT_ATOMS: atom_id res chain seq x y z
N MET A 1 -5.81 18.22 5.27
CA MET A 1 -6.06 17.37 4.09
C MET A 1 -6.81 16.13 4.55
N GLU A 2 -7.97 15.91 3.97
CA GLU A 2 -8.86 14.79 4.33
C GLU A 2 -8.82 13.73 3.23
N PHE A 3 -8.44 12.50 3.61
CA PHE A 3 -8.48 11.34 2.72
C PHE A 3 -9.79 10.56 2.92
N PRO A 4 -10.29 9.89 1.87
CA PRO A 4 -11.39 8.95 2.00
C PRO A 4 -11.06 7.86 3.04
N SER A 5 -11.99 7.57 3.94
CA SER A 5 -11.86 6.44 4.86
C SER A 5 -12.01 5.12 4.11
N LYS A 6 -11.16 4.14 4.45
CA LYS A 6 -11.22 2.77 3.91
C LYS A 6 -11.78 1.84 4.97
N CYS A 7 -12.85 1.11 4.63
CA CYS A 7 -13.38 -0.01 5.42
C CYS A 7 -13.13 -1.30 4.65
N TRP A 8 -12.48 -2.26 5.29
CA TRP A 8 -12.11 -3.52 4.66
C TRP A 8 -13.05 -4.64 5.09
N TYR A 9 -13.33 -5.54 4.16
CA TYR A 9 -14.15 -6.73 4.38
C TYR A 9 -13.39 -7.95 3.89
N TYR A 10 -13.64 -9.09 4.53
CA TYR A 10 -13.09 -10.38 4.13
C TYR A 10 -14.23 -11.41 4.02
N SER A 11 -13.95 -12.49 3.30
CA SER A 11 -14.86 -13.62 3.15
C SER A 11 -14.07 -14.91 2.98
N GLY A 12 -14.62 -16.02 3.48
CA GLY A 12 -14.06 -17.36 3.37
C GLY A 12 -14.72 -18.16 2.25
N GLU A 13 -14.85 -19.48 2.47
CA GLU A 13 -15.47 -20.39 1.51
C GLU A 13 -17.00 -20.24 1.40
N ASP A 14 -17.62 -19.64 2.41
CA ASP A 14 -19.07 -19.41 2.51
C ASP A 14 -19.56 -18.18 1.75
N PHE A 15 -18.64 -17.35 1.22
CA PHE A 15 -18.94 -16.08 0.55
C PHE A 15 -19.73 -15.09 1.43
N GLU A 16 -19.70 -15.26 2.76
CA GLU A 16 -20.25 -14.31 3.71
C GLU A 16 -19.20 -13.23 4.03
N PHE A 17 -19.59 -11.96 3.93
CA PHE A 17 -18.68 -10.84 4.13
C PHE A 17 -18.75 -10.33 5.56
N SER A 18 -17.59 -10.27 6.22
CA SER A 18 -17.41 -9.68 7.54
C SER A 18 -16.39 -8.54 7.47
N ALA A 19 -16.60 -7.50 8.27
CA ALA A 19 -15.65 -6.39 8.36
C ALA A 19 -14.34 -6.85 9.03
N LEU A 20 -13.20 -6.40 8.51
CA LEU A 20 -11.93 -6.50 9.22
C LEU A 20 -11.92 -5.52 10.40
N PRO A 21 -11.31 -5.88 11.55
CA PRO A 21 -11.22 -5.01 12.70
C PRO A 21 -10.38 -3.76 12.39
N GLY A 22 -10.78 -2.62 12.95
CA GLY A 22 -9.93 -1.44 12.99
C GLY A 22 -8.82 -1.63 14.02
N LEU A 23 -7.57 -1.44 13.62
CA LEU A 23 -6.42 -1.58 14.50
C LEU A 23 -6.01 -0.23 15.08
N THR A 24 -5.71 -0.20 16.37
CA THR A 24 -4.99 0.92 16.98
C THR A 24 -3.50 0.80 16.67
N GLU A 25 -2.77 1.91 16.76
CA GLU A 25 -1.31 1.94 16.54
C GLU A 25 -0.59 0.95 17.47
N GLU A 26 -0.94 0.93 18.76
CA GLU A 26 -0.39 0.00 19.75
C GLU A 26 -0.59 -1.49 19.39
N VAL A 27 -1.78 -1.84 18.86
CA VAL A 27 -2.07 -3.22 18.44
C VAL A 27 -1.26 -3.58 17.19
N GLY A 28 -1.17 -2.67 16.22
CA GLY A 28 -0.39 -2.86 15.00
C GLY A 28 1.10 -3.06 15.30
N GLU A 29 1.67 -2.19 16.14
CA GLU A 29 3.06 -2.30 16.60
C GLU A 29 3.31 -3.60 17.33
N HIS A 30 2.38 -4.03 18.19
CA HIS A 30 2.52 -5.30 18.89
C HIS A 30 2.52 -6.48 17.92
N ILE A 31 1.58 -6.55 16.96
CA ILE A 31 1.54 -7.61 15.94
C ILE A 31 2.85 -7.62 15.13
N ALA A 32 3.35 -6.46 14.72
CA ALA A 32 4.62 -6.36 13.99
C ALA A 32 5.80 -6.88 14.83
N SER A 33 5.81 -6.60 16.13
CA SER A 33 6.87 -7.06 17.05
C SER A 33 6.92 -8.59 17.24
N LEU A 34 5.83 -9.30 16.94
CA LEU A 34 5.79 -10.77 17.04
C LEU A 34 6.65 -11.47 15.98
N GLY A 35 7.12 -10.76 14.96
CA GLY A 35 8.01 -11.30 13.92
C GLY A 35 7.38 -12.50 13.20
N LEU A 36 6.07 -12.49 12.98
CA LEU A 36 5.33 -13.60 12.40
C LEU A 36 5.83 -13.90 10.98
N VAL A 37 6.20 -15.16 10.72
CA VAL A 37 6.75 -15.60 9.43
C VAL A 37 5.76 -16.55 8.75
N GLY A 38 5.71 -16.49 7.42
CA GLY A 38 4.89 -17.38 6.60
C GLY A 38 3.49 -16.84 6.30
N ALA A 39 2.74 -17.55 5.48
CA ALA A 39 1.41 -17.14 5.05
C ALA A 39 0.38 -17.18 6.20
N VAL A 40 -0.77 -16.54 5.99
CA VAL A 40 -1.96 -16.76 6.81
C VAL A 40 -2.48 -18.19 6.63
N THR A 41 -3.04 -18.78 7.69
CA THR A 41 -3.52 -20.17 7.68
C THR A 41 -4.91 -20.32 7.08
N GLY A 42 -5.69 -19.24 7.03
CA GLY A 42 -7.09 -19.23 6.61
C GLY A 42 -8.09 -19.43 7.74
N ASN A 43 -7.64 -19.41 9.01
CA ASN A 43 -8.53 -19.48 10.18
C ASN A 43 -8.53 -18.15 10.93
N PRO A 44 -9.56 -17.30 10.77
CA PRO A 44 -9.65 -16.01 11.44
C PRO A 44 -9.56 -16.07 12.97
N SER A 45 -10.01 -17.16 13.59
CA SER A 45 -10.00 -17.34 15.05
C SER A 45 -8.70 -17.94 15.59
N ALA A 46 -7.76 -18.32 14.73
CA ALA A 46 -6.46 -18.84 15.15
C ALA A 46 -5.69 -17.77 15.93
N THR A 47 -5.11 -18.14 17.07
CA THR A 47 -4.31 -17.22 17.87
C THR A 47 -2.94 -17.02 17.24
N ILE A 48 -2.45 -15.79 17.23
CA ILE A 48 -1.08 -15.50 16.81
C ILE A 48 -0.13 -15.62 18.00
N GLU A 49 0.99 -16.29 17.79
CA GLU A 49 2.05 -16.48 18.78
C GLU A 49 3.38 -15.95 18.21
N PRO A 50 4.30 -15.41 19.05
CA PRO A 50 5.60 -14.94 18.58
C PRO A 50 6.35 -16.02 17.80
N SER A 51 7.03 -15.66 16.71
CA SER A 51 7.85 -16.63 15.99
C SER A 51 9.09 -16.99 16.82
N ALA A 52 9.38 -18.29 16.92
CA ALA A 52 10.61 -18.78 17.56
C ALA A 52 11.78 -18.68 16.56
N TYR A 53 12.28 -17.47 16.30
CA TYR A 53 13.48 -17.28 15.47
C TYR A 53 14.77 -17.39 16.31
N GLU A 54 15.76 -18.12 15.81
CA GLU A 54 17.04 -18.46 16.49
C GLU A 54 18.00 -17.27 16.75
N GLY A 55 17.56 -16.04 16.46
CA GLY A 55 18.34 -14.80 16.65
C GLY A 55 17.74 -13.82 17.66
N ALA A 56 16.65 -14.19 18.34
CA ALA A 56 16.14 -13.38 19.45
C ALA A 56 17.19 -13.39 20.57
N GLU A 57 17.86 -12.26 20.80
CA GLU A 57 18.41 -11.98 22.12
C GLU A 57 17.31 -12.29 23.14
N ASN A 58 17.65 -12.95 24.27
CA ASN A 58 16.71 -13.41 25.29
C ASN A 58 15.99 -12.24 26.02
N GLU A 59 15.40 -11.32 25.29
CA GLU A 59 14.42 -10.37 25.80
C GLU A 59 13.08 -11.10 25.85
N ALA A 60 12.55 -11.25 27.06
CA ALA A 60 11.23 -11.80 27.25
C ALA A 60 10.23 -11.00 26.39
N PRO A 61 9.30 -11.66 25.67
CA PRO A 61 8.32 -10.94 24.87
C PRO A 61 7.60 -9.92 25.75
N VAL A 62 7.54 -8.67 25.29
CA VAL A 62 6.86 -7.59 26.01
C VAL A 62 5.42 -8.04 26.24
N ALA A 63 5.02 -8.14 27.51
CA ALA A 63 3.70 -8.62 27.87
C ALA A 63 2.64 -7.64 27.35
N PHE A 64 1.88 -8.05 26.33
CA PHE A 64 0.77 -7.28 25.80
C PHE A 64 -0.42 -7.36 26.75
N GLN A 65 -0.85 -6.19 27.24
CA GLN A 65 -1.98 -6.09 28.18
C GLN A 65 -3.34 -5.96 27.46
N GLY A 66 -3.38 -6.13 26.14
CA GLY A 66 -4.59 -6.02 25.34
C GLY A 66 -5.33 -7.36 25.13
N PRO A 67 -6.40 -7.35 24.32
CA PRO A 67 -7.18 -8.54 24.03
C PRO A 67 -6.35 -9.59 23.30
N LYS A 68 -6.77 -10.85 23.40
CA LYS A 68 -6.13 -11.95 22.67
C LYS A 68 -6.18 -11.68 21.16
N LEU A 69 -5.03 -11.57 20.53
CA LEU A 69 -4.92 -11.32 19.10
C LEU A 69 -5.01 -12.62 18.31
N THR A 70 -5.66 -12.52 17.15
CA THR A 70 -5.92 -13.63 16.24
C THR A 70 -5.40 -13.34 14.84
N GLU A 71 -5.48 -14.33 13.98
CA GLU A 71 -5.12 -14.20 12.58
C GLU A 71 -5.97 -13.13 11.87
N LEU A 72 -7.17 -12.83 12.38
CA LEU A 72 -8.01 -11.75 11.86
C LEU A 72 -7.35 -10.37 12.05
N GLU A 73 -6.79 -10.08 13.23
CA GLU A 73 -6.05 -8.82 13.45
C GLU A 73 -4.77 -8.78 12.63
N ARG A 74 -4.07 -9.90 12.50
CA ARG A 74 -2.90 -10.02 11.61
C ARG A 74 -3.26 -9.71 10.16
N LEU A 75 -4.36 -10.27 9.65
CA LEU A 75 -4.84 -10.03 8.29
C LEU A 75 -5.20 -8.55 8.09
N ALA A 76 -5.87 -7.93 9.07
CA ALA A 76 -6.19 -6.51 9.03
C ALA A 76 -4.92 -5.64 8.91
N LEU A 77 -3.86 -5.96 9.67
CA LEU A 77 -2.58 -5.26 9.56
C LEU A 77 -1.96 -5.44 8.18
N LEU A 78 -1.89 -6.68 7.69
CA LEU A 78 -1.29 -6.98 6.38
C LEU A 78 -2.02 -6.25 5.23
N VAL A 79 -3.35 -6.18 5.28
CA VAL A 79 -4.14 -5.43 4.28
C VAL A 79 -3.82 -3.94 4.34
N GLN A 80 -3.70 -3.36 5.55
CA GLN A 80 -3.31 -1.96 5.72
C GLN A 80 -1.90 -1.68 5.22
N GLU A 81 -0.94 -2.55 5.51
CA GLU A 81 0.45 -2.42 5.05
C GLU A 81 0.56 -2.53 3.53
N ILE A 82 -0.10 -3.52 2.92
CA ILE A 82 -0.12 -3.69 1.47
C ILE A 82 -0.75 -2.47 0.82
N ASP A 83 -1.94 -2.05 1.28
CA ASP A 83 -2.61 -0.87 0.72
C ASP A 83 -1.76 0.39 0.87
N PHE A 84 -1.12 0.57 2.02
CA PHE A 84 -0.24 1.70 2.26
C PHE A 84 0.98 1.67 1.31
N ASP A 85 1.66 0.54 1.17
CA ASP A 85 2.87 0.44 0.36
C ASP A 85 2.60 0.38 -1.15
N THR A 86 1.38 0.04 -1.57
CA THR A 86 1.11 -0.32 -2.96
C THR A 86 -0.08 0.36 -3.61
N ALA A 87 -0.95 1.10 -2.91
CA ALA A 87 -2.09 1.75 -3.56
C ALA A 87 -1.61 2.81 -4.58
N VAL A 88 -1.50 2.41 -5.85
CA VAL A 88 -0.93 3.25 -6.92
C VAL A 88 -2.02 3.84 -7.80
N VAL A 89 -1.86 5.13 -8.12
CA VAL A 89 -2.72 5.83 -9.07
C VAL A 89 -1.88 6.69 -10.04
N PRO A 90 -2.36 6.93 -11.27
CA PRO A 90 -1.73 7.89 -12.15
C PRO A 90 -1.73 9.29 -11.55
N LYS A 91 -0.65 10.04 -11.75
CA LYS A 91 -0.54 11.43 -11.32
C LYS A 91 -1.64 12.27 -11.96
N GLY A 92 -2.32 13.08 -11.14
CA GLY A 92 -3.43 13.93 -11.56
C GLY A 92 -4.79 13.25 -11.59
N ALA A 93 -4.89 11.94 -11.33
CA ALA A 93 -6.18 11.24 -11.20
C ALA A 93 -7.03 11.74 -10.02
N PHE A 94 -6.37 12.30 -9.00
CA PHE A 94 -7.00 12.93 -7.84
C PHE A 94 -6.49 14.35 -7.66
N ALA A 95 -7.34 15.19 -7.07
CA ALA A 95 -7.06 16.59 -6.77
C ALA A 95 -7.60 16.95 -5.37
N LEU A 96 -7.12 18.06 -4.82
CA LEU A 96 -7.69 18.64 -3.60
C LEU A 96 -8.80 19.62 -3.98
N ASN A 97 -9.95 19.50 -3.32
CA ASN A 97 -11.01 20.51 -3.43
C ASN A 97 -10.74 21.70 -2.48
N GLU A 98 -11.62 22.70 -2.48
CA GLU A 98 -11.52 23.88 -1.62
C GLU A 98 -11.50 23.55 -0.12
N ALA A 99 -12.11 22.42 0.27
CA ALA A 99 -12.11 21.92 1.64
C ALA A 99 -10.85 21.08 1.98
N GLN A 100 -9.84 21.04 1.09
CA GLN A 100 -8.66 20.19 1.19
C GLN A 100 -8.98 18.68 1.32
N ALA A 101 -10.13 18.24 0.79
CA ALA A 101 -10.46 16.83 0.67
C ALA A 101 -9.96 16.28 -0.67
N VAL A 102 -9.44 15.05 -0.64
CA VAL A 102 -8.95 14.35 -1.83
C VAL A 102 -10.13 13.81 -2.62
N VAL A 103 -10.32 14.30 -3.83
CA VAL A 103 -11.44 13.93 -4.72
C VAL A 103 -10.94 13.50 -6.10
N PRO A 104 -11.69 12.66 -6.84
CA PRO A 104 -11.38 12.35 -8.23
C PRO A 104 -11.31 13.62 -9.07
N SER A 105 -10.26 13.75 -9.89
CA SER A 105 -10.06 14.91 -10.76
C SER A 105 -10.91 14.79 -12.02
N SER A 106 -11.83 15.74 -12.23
CA SER A 106 -12.63 15.82 -13.47
C SER A 106 -11.79 16.19 -14.70
N ALA A 107 -10.60 16.78 -14.48
CA ALA A 107 -9.67 17.15 -15.55
C ALA A 107 -8.80 15.98 -16.02
N PHE A 108 -8.79 14.84 -15.31
CA PHE A 108 -7.93 13.72 -15.65
C PHE A 108 -8.49 12.92 -16.83
N GLN A 109 -7.77 12.95 -17.95
CA GLN A 109 -8.10 12.21 -19.18
C GLN A 109 -7.15 11.04 -19.45
N GLY A 110 -6.28 10.71 -18.49
CA GLY A 110 -5.24 9.68 -18.66
C GLY A 110 -3.86 10.27 -18.89
N LEU A 111 -2.84 9.44 -18.67
CA LEU A 111 -1.46 9.78 -19.01
C LEU A 111 -1.26 9.64 -20.51
N GLU A 112 -0.41 10.52 -21.06
CA GLU A 112 0.09 10.38 -22.41
C GLU A 112 0.94 9.10 -22.53
N SER A 113 0.88 8.39 -23.67
CA SER A 113 1.61 7.13 -23.87
C SER A 113 3.12 7.27 -23.64
N SER A 114 3.70 8.42 -24.01
CA SER A 114 5.12 8.72 -23.77
C SER A 114 5.48 8.81 -22.29
N LYS A 115 4.52 9.22 -21.44
CA LYS A 115 4.71 9.40 -20.00
C LYS A 115 4.26 8.19 -19.18
N ALA A 116 3.34 7.40 -19.72
CA ALA A 116 2.76 6.26 -19.02
C ALA A 116 3.79 5.18 -18.65
N THR A 117 4.96 5.15 -19.28
CA THR A 117 6.05 4.21 -18.95
C THR A 117 7.08 4.76 -17.96
N HIS A 118 6.91 6.01 -17.50
CA HIS A 118 7.75 6.62 -16.48
C HIS A 118 7.16 6.39 -15.10
N LEU A 119 7.98 5.94 -14.15
CA LEU A 119 7.56 5.64 -12.78
C LEU A 119 7.10 6.91 -12.04
N GLU A 120 7.70 8.06 -12.36
CA GLU A 120 7.39 9.38 -11.82
C GLU A 120 5.98 9.87 -12.21
N SER A 121 5.35 9.25 -13.21
CA SER A 121 3.97 9.51 -13.61
C SER A 121 2.94 8.87 -12.69
N TYR A 122 3.39 8.12 -11.68
CA TYR A 122 2.55 7.43 -10.71
C TYR A 122 2.85 7.89 -9.29
N VAL A 123 1.81 7.87 -8.46
CA VAL A 123 1.84 8.32 -7.07
C VAL A 123 1.08 7.35 -6.16
N HIS A 124 1.43 7.33 -4.88
CA HIS A 124 0.73 6.57 -3.85
C HIS A 124 -0.57 7.26 -3.44
N PHE A 125 -1.68 6.53 -3.41
CA PHE A 125 -3.00 6.97 -2.99
C PHE A 125 -3.24 6.67 -1.50
N ARG A 126 -2.55 7.44 -0.68
CA ARG A 126 -2.59 7.41 0.79
C ARG A 126 -2.11 8.75 1.35
N PRO A 127 -2.26 8.99 2.67
CA PRO A 127 -1.60 10.10 3.31
C PRO A 127 -0.09 10.15 3.00
N PRO A 128 0.46 11.35 2.71
CA PRO A 128 1.88 11.49 2.41
C PRO A 128 2.72 11.07 3.62
N ALA A 129 3.72 10.24 3.37
CA ALA A 129 4.68 9.81 4.39
C ALA A 129 6.08 10.35 4.13
N SER A 130 6.38 10.80 2.91
CA SER A 130 7.70 11.37 2.63
C SER A 130 7.91 12.69 3.39
N VAL A 131 9.12 12.86 3.93
CA VAL A 131 9.50 14.09 4.66
C VAL A 131 9.33 15.33 3.77
N ALA A 132 9.57 15.20 2.47
CA ALA A 132 9.39 16.28 1.51
C ALA A 132 7.91 16.71 1.41
N SER A 133 7.00 15.75 1.22
CA SER A 133 5.56 16.03 1.15
C SER A 133 5.01 16.57 2.46
N LEU A 134 5.44 16.03 3.61
CA LEU A 134 5.04 16.52 4.93
C LEU A 134 5.49 17.96 5.19
N LYS A 135 6.73 18.31 4.82
CA LYS A 135 7.24 19.69 4.93
C LYS A 135 6.47 20.65 4.01
N ALA A 136 6.24 20.25 2.77
CA ALA A 136 5.52 21.06 1.79
C ALA A 136 4.06 21.30 2.23
N TYR A 137 3.42 20.30 2.83
CA TYR A 137 2.11 20.46 3.46
C TYR A 137 2.12 21.48 4.60
N ALA A 138 3.09 21.37 5.53
CA ALA A 138 3.20 22.29 6.67
C ALA A 138 3.43 23.75 6.25
N GLN A 139 4.09 23.98 5.12
CA GLN A 139 4.41 25.31 4.61
C GLN A 139 3.29 25.92 3.74
N SER A 140 2.19 25.20 3.49
CA SER A 140 1.11 25.64 2.59
C SER A 140 1.61 26.05 1.19
N ASP A 141 2.65 25.36 0.68
CA ASP A 141 3.25 25.66 -0.61
C ASP A 141 2.24 25.42 -1.75
N ALA A 142 2.13 26.37 -2.68
CA ALA A 142 1.30 26.21 -3.89
C ALA A 142 1.71 24.97 -4.71
N HIS A 143 3.01 24.62 -4.70
CA HIS A 143 3.52 23.42 -5.38
C HIS A 143 3.05 22.12 -4.71
N PHE A 144 2.73 22.16 -3.41
CA PHE A 144 2.17 21.01 -2.70
C PHE A 144 0.78 20.67 -3.22
N TYR A 145 -0.09 21.66 -3.43
CA TYR A 145 -1.45 21.40 -3.92
C TYR A 145 -1.47 20.73 -5.31
N ALA A 146 -0.43 20.95 -6.12
CA ALA A 146 -0.26 20.25 -7.40
C ALA A 146 0.37 18.85 -7.27
N ASN A 147 1.05 18.53 -6.16
CA ASN A 147 1.83 17.30 -5.97
C ASN A 147 1.70 16.76 -4.53
N PHE A 148 0.48 16.69 -4.00
CA PHE A 148 0.23 16.37 -2.59
C PHE A 148 0.43 14.87 -2.25
N LEU A 149 0.59 14.02 -3.27
CA LEU A 149 0.80 12.58 -3.16
C LEU A 149 2.26 12.22 -3.43
N ASP A 150 2.77 11.21 -2.72
CA ASP A 150 4.14 10.74 -2.84
C ASP A 150 4.36 10.03 -4.19
N SER A 151 5.42 10.40 -4.90
CA SER A 151 5.78 9.79 -6.19
C SER A 151 6.48 8.45 -6.01
N LEU A 152 6.15 7.47 -6.85
CA LEU A 152 6.80 6.16 -6.89
C LEU A 152 8.28 6.26 -7.29
N GLY A 153 8.67 7.28 -8.05
CA GLY A 153 10.08 7.54 -8.35
C GLY A 153 10.91 7.83 -7.09
N GLY A 154 10.26 8.23 -6.00
CA GLY A 154 10.85 8.45 -4.68
C GLY A 154 11.10 7.17 -3.88
N ASP A 155 10.46 6.05 -4.23
CA ASP A 155 10.48 4.84 -3.41
C ASP A 155 11.87 4.23 -3.27
N LEU A 156 12.04 3.50 -2.16
CA LEU A 156 13.25 2.78 -1.80
C LEU A 156 12.91 1.30 -1.53
N PRO A 157 13.83 0.36 -1.84
CA PRO A 157 15.08 0.59 -2.55
C PRO A 157 14.84 0.96 -4.03
N LYS A 158 15.79 1.66 -4.67
CA LYS A 158 15.61 2.09 -6.07
C LYS A 158 15.50 0.87 -6.98
N GLY A 159 14.45 0.82 -7.80
CA GLY A 159 14.13 -0.35 -8.63
C GLY A 159 13.10 -1.29 -8.00
N CYS A 160 12.48 -0.94 -6.87
CA CYS A 160 11.42 -1.74 -6.23
C CYS A 160 10.10 -1.83 -7.00
N TRP A 161 10.00 -1.19 -8.16
CA TRP A 161 8.87 -1.26 -9.07
C TRP A 161 9.32 -1.70 -10.46
N ALA A 162 8.59 -2.65 -11.04
CA ALA A 162 8.76 -3.04 -12.42
C ALA A 162 7.61 -2.48 -13.28
N ILE A 163 7.94 -1.59 -14.21
CA ILE A 163 6.99 -1.07 -15.21
C ILE A 163 7.13 -1.84 -16.52
N ARG A 164 6.00 -2.18 -17.14
CA ARG A 164 5.95 -2.90 -18.42
C ARG A 164 4.78 -2.40 -19.25
N GLN A 165 5.02 -2.24 -20.54
CA GLN A 165 3.98 -2.01 -21.54
C GLN A 165 4.16 -3.02 -22.67
N ASP A 166 3.06 -3.39 -23.31
CA ASP A 166 3.10 -4.20 -24.53
C ASP A 166 3.95 -3.51 -25.63
N PRO A 167 4.84 -4.22 -26.35
CA PRO A 167 5.71 -3.62 -27.36
C PRO A 167 4.99 -2.89 -28.49
N SER A 168 3.70 -3.16 -28.72
CA SER A 168 2.91 -2.39 -29.70
C SER A 168 2.69 -0.93 -29.29
N GLY A 169 2.93 -0.58 -28.02
CA GLY A 169 2.69 0.77 -27.46
C GLY A 169 1.22 1.14 -27.32
N ALA A 170 0.29 0.29 -27.79
CA ALA A 170 -1.15 0.51 -27.75
C ALA A 170 -1.83 -0.18 -26.55
N GLY A 171 -1.09 -1.04 -25.82
CA GLY A 171 -1.60 -1.78 -24.68
C GLY A 171 -1.55 -1.01 -23.35
N PRO A 172 -2.23 -1.53 -22.30
CA PRO A 172 -2.13 -1.01 -20.95
C PRO A 172 -0.69 -1.09 -20.43
N VAL A 173 -0.33 -0.12 -19.61
CA VAL A 173 0.89 -0.17 -18.80
C VAL A 173 0.57 -0.89 -17.51
N SER A 174 1.45 -1.80 -17.09
CA SER A 174 1.39 -2.48 -15.80
C SER A 174 2.57 -2.08 -14.91
N LEU A 175 2.30 -1.91 -13.62
CA LEU A 175 3.29 -1.68 -12.58
C LEU A 175 3.21 -2.83 -11.58
N ARG A 176 4.35 -3.42 -11.23
CA ARG A 176 4.42 -4.51 -10.27
C ARG A 176 5.31 -4.11 -9.11
N SER A 177 4.82 -4.31 -7.88
CA SER A 177 5.65 -4.13 -6.69
C SER A 177 6.59 -5.33 -6.57
N LEU A 178 7.88 -5.06 -6.36
CA LEU A 178 8.88 -6.08 -6.04
C LEU A 178 9.04 -6.25 -4.52
N SER A 179 8.64 -5.22 -3.74
CA SER A 179 8.57 -5.28 -2.28
C SER A 179 7.37 -6.11 -1.81
N TRP A 180 6.26 -6.06 -2.55
CA TRP A 180 5.08 -6.89 -2.32
C TRP A 180 4.77 -7.74 -3.55
N PRO A 181 5.48 -8.89 -3.71
CA PRO A 181 5.23 -9.81 -4.80
C PRO A 181 3.76 -10.26 -4.83
N GLY A 182 3.07 -9.95 -5.93
CA GLY A 182 1.64 -10.20 -6.09
C GLY A 182 0.83 -8.93 -6.31
N TYR A 183 1.36 -7.75 -5.99
CA TYR A 183 0.71 -6.49 -6.36
C TYR A 183 0.95 -6.13 -7.82
N VAL A 184 -0.13 -5.87 -8.55
CA VAL A 184 -0.11 -5.36 -9.92
C VAL A 184 -1.10 -4.20 -10.07
N ALA A 185 -0.60 -3.02 -10.46
CA ALA A 185 -1.42 -1.92 -10.95
C ALA A 185 -1.42 -1.87 -12.48
N PHE A 186 -2.48 -1.32 -13.06
CA PHE A 186 -2.56 -1.06 -14.50
C PHE A 186 -3.09 0.34 -14.78
N HIS A 187 -2.72 0.89 -15.93
CA HIS A 187 -3.28 2.11 -16.50
C HIS A 187 -3.42 1.96 -18.02
N VAL A 188 -4.53 2.44 -18.58
CA VAL A 188 -4.74 2.51 -20.03
C VAL A 188 -4.43 3.94 -20.48
N PRO A 189 -3.29 4.19 -21.17
CA PRO A 189 -2.90 5.53 -21.61
C PRO A 189 -3.99 6.22 -22.42
N GLY A 190 -4.11 7.54 -22.27
CA GLY A 190 -5.14 8.34 -22.94
C GLY A 190 -6.57 8.10 -22.43
N THR A 191 -6.74 7.39 -21.32
CA THR A 191 -8.05 7.21 -20.66
C THR A 191 -7.95 7.40 -19.16
N SER A 192 -9.06 7.66 -18.49
CA SER A 192 -9.14 7.67 -17.02
C SER A 192 -9.15 6.27 -16.38
N LYS A 193 -8.96 5.19 -17.16
CA LYS A 193 -9.01 3.81 -16.65
C LYS A 193 -7.68 3.41 -16.03
N PHE A 194 -7.73 3.04 -14.76
CA PHE A 194 -6.62 2.46 -14.01
C PHE A 194 -7.20 1.61 -12.86
N GLY A 195 -6.35 0.81 -12.24
CA GLY A 195 -6.71 0.03 -11.07
C GLY A 195 -5.53 -0.77 -10.56
N GLY A 196 -5.73 -1.48 -9.47
CA GLY A 196 -4.72 -2.37 -8.91
C GLY A 196 -5.36 -3.56 -8.23
N LEU A 197 -4.59 -4.64 -8.14
CA LEU A 197 -4.98 -5.88 -7.50
C LEU A 197 -3.76 -6.48 -6.80
N TYR A 198 -3.99 -7.03 -5.61
CA TYR A 198 -3.03 -7.86 -4.92
C TYR A 198 -3.48 -9.32 -4.97
N CYS A 199 -2.61 -10.20 -5.45
CA CYS A 199 -2.79 -11.65 -5.38
C CYS A 199 -1.50 -12.29 -4.90
N GLY A 200 -1.45 -12.67 -3.62
CA GLY A 200 -0.26 -13.26 -3.02
C GLY A 200 -0.48 -13.66 -1.56
N HIS A 201 0.59 -14.13 -0.92
CA HIS A 201 0.57 -14.67 0.45
C HIS A 201 0.79 -13.61 1.55
N ALA A 202 0.67 -12.32 1.20
CA ALA A 202 0.96 -11.20 2.11
C ALA A 202 2.37 -11.27 2.74
N LEU A 203 3.38 -11.63 1.94
CA LEU A 203 4.79 -11.69 2.36
C LEU A 203 5.56 -10.54 1.72
N LYS A 204 6.05 -9.61 2.55
CA LYS A 204 6.93 -8.53 2.12
C LYS A 204 8.34 -9.07 1.84
N ASN A 205 8.91 -8.67 0.71
CA ASN A 205 10.27 -9.02 0.33
C ASN A 205 11.27 -8.06 0.99
N ASN A 206 11.65 -8.37 2.23
CA ASN A 206 12.63 -7.58 2.97
C ASN A 206 14.06 -7.74 2.43
N ASP A 207 14.34 -8.79 1.67
CA ASP A 207 15.64 -9.05 1.06
C ASP A 207 15.86 -8.28 -0.24
N LEU A 208 14.84 -7.57 -0.74
CA LEU A 208 14.89 -6.83 -2.00
C LEU A 208 16.13 -5.91 -2.14
N PRO A 209 16.58 -5.16 -1.10
CA PRO A 209 17.79 -4.35 -1.20
C PRO A 209 19.09 -5.12 -1.50
N PHE A 210 19.11 -6.44 -1.27
CA PHE A 210 20.26 -7.30 -1.56
C PHE A 210 20.16 -8.02 -2.91
N ILE A 211 18.99 -7.96 -3.56
CA ILE A 211 18.69 -8.66 -4.81
C ILE A 211 18.80 -7.75 -6.03
N ILE A 212 18.57 -6.44 -5.86
CA ILE A 212 18.55 -5.45 -6.96
C ILE A 212 19.84 -4.64 -7.09
#